data_AF-A0A6J5UZ05-F1
#
_entry.id   AF-A0A6J5UZ05-F1
#
_cell.length_a   1.000
_cell.length_b   1.000
_cell.length_c   1.000
_cell.angle_alpha   90.00
_cell.angle_beta   90.00
_cell.angle_gamma   90.00
#
_symmetry.space_group_name_H-M   'P 1'
#
loop_
_entity.id
_entity.type
_entity.pdbx_description
1 polymer ?
#
loop_
_entity_poly.entity_id
_entity_poly.type
_entity_poly.pdbx_seq_one_letter_code
_entity_poly.pdbx_strand_id
1 'polypeptide(L)'
;MAHFGHHNLGNLLLVSKKLVNMASYYPSDGLFRLNEAATGKRIWVADSSGTGVAHAAVLDTGNFVLANLESISLWESFDQPTDTIFPTESLNQETILFARYKETTHSRGRFQLTLQRDGNFVL
;
A
#
# COMPACT_ATOMS: atom_id res chain seq x y z
N MET A 1 0.95 -28.46 13.04
CA MET A 1 1.64 -27.97 11.84
C MET A 1 0.71 -26.95 11.20
N ALA A 2 0.79 -25.70 11.65
CA ALA A 2 -0.17 -24.68 11.25
C ALA A 2 0.41 -23.88 10.09
N HIS A 3 -0.19 -24.08 8.92
CA HIS A 3 0.02 -23.30 7.72
C HIS A 3 -0.84 -22.02 7.87
N PHE A 4 -0.20 -20.92 8.23
CA PHE A 4 -0.75 -19.56 8.14
C PHE A 4 0.04 -18.90 7.00
N GLY A 5 -0.53 -18.44 5.90
CA GLY A 5 -1.84 -17.85 5.64
C GLY A 5 -1.55 -16.54 4.94
N HIS A 6 -1.93 -16.43 3.66
CA HIS A 6 -1.73 -15.25 2.81
C HIS A 6 -2.03 -13.95 3.58
N HIS A 7 -1.00 -13.19 3.93
CA HIS A 7 -1.15 -11.87 4.53
C HIS A 7 -1.58 -10.91 3.42
N ASN A 8 -2.88 -10.64 3.36
CA ASN A 8 -3.46 -9.55 2.59
C ASN A 8 -2.88 -8.22 3.09
N LEU A 9 -1.97 -7.63 2.30
CA LEU A 9 -1.33 -6.35 2.59
C LEU A 9 -2.17 -5.13 2.17
N GLY A 10 -3.40 -5.34 1.67
CA GLY A 10 -4.32 -4.26 1.24
C GLY A 10 -4.90 -3.36 2.35
N ASN A 11 -4.40 -3.44 3.59
CA ASN A 11 -4.85 -2.62 4.71
C ASN A 11 -3.86 -1.49 5.09
N LEU A 12 -2.83 -1.22 4.27
CA LEU A 12 -1.89 -0.12 4.49
C LEU A 12 -2.26 1.18 3.75
N LEU A 13 -3.53 1.35 3.33
CA LEU A 13 -4.03 2.63 2.82
C LEU A 13 -5.07 3.24 3.77
N LEU A 14 -4.67 3.35 5.02
CA LEU A 14 -4.99 4.54 5.79
C LEU A 14 -3.63 4.96 6.33
N VAL A 15 -3.09 6.12 6.04
CA VAL A 15 -3.76 7.40 6.19
C VAL A 15 -2.91 8.50 5.54
N SER A 16 -3.48 9.34 4.68
CA SER A 16 -2.87 10.62 4.29
C SER A 16 -2.76 11.63 5.46
N LYS A 17 -3.06 11.22 6.71
CA LYS A 17 -2.98 12.05 7.93
C LYS A 17 -2.46 11.36 9.21
N LYS A 18 -2.22 10.04 9.22
CA LYS A 18 -1.80 9.24 10.41
C LYS A 18 -0.64 8.28 10.10
N LEU A 19 -0.35 7.94 8.84
CA LEU A 19 0.87 7.19 8.48
C LEU A 19 2.13 8.01 8.72
N VAL A 20 2.04 9.33 8.62
CA VAL A 20 3.15 10.26 8.87
C VAL A 20 3.71 10.12 10.30
N ASN A 21 2.93 9.58 11.26
CA ASN A 21 3.36 9.42 12.65
C ASN A 21 3.84 8.01 13.02
N MET A 22 3.76 7.01 12.13
CA MET A 22 4.09 5.61 12.46
C MET A 22 5.09 4.96 11.51
N ALA A 23 5.27 5.50 10.31
CA ALA A 23 6.32 5.05 9.41
C ALA A 23 7.66 5.64 9.85
N SER A 24 8.67 4.79 10.02
CA SER A 24 10.03 5.22 10.32
C SER A 24 11.00 4.73 9.26
N TYR A 25 11.83 5.67 8.80
CA TYR A 25 12.92 5.42 7.88
C TYR A 25 14.23 5.35 8.66
N TYR A 26 15.02 4.29 8.43
CA TYR A 26 16.33 4.12 9.04
C TYR A 26 17.39 4.11 7.94
N PRO A 27 18.16 5.19 7.76
CA PRO A 27 19.15 5.28 6.68
C PRO A 27 20.23 4.20 6.73
N SER A 28 20.51 3.65 7.92
CA SER A 28 21.56 2.65 8.14
C SER A 28 21.29 1.29 7.51
N ASP A 29 20.02 0.91 7.34
CA ASP A 29 19.62 -0.35 6.71
C ASP A 29 18.86 -0.16 5.40
N GLY A 30 18.58 1.10 5.00
CA GLY A 30 17.84 1.41 3.78
C GLY A 30 16.40 0.92 3.81
N LEU A 31 15.84 0.66 4.99
CA LEU A 31 14.49 0.10 5.13
C LEU A 31 13.48 1.18 5.49
N PHE A 32 12.36 1.16 4.77
CA PHE A 32 11.14 1.88 5.13
C PHE A 32 10.17 0.90 5.77
N ARG A 33 9.78 1.14 7.03
CA ARG A 33 8.98 0.19 7.82
C ARG A 33 7.89 0.87 8.64
N LEU A 34 6.79 0.14 8.83
CA LEU A 34 5.75 0.49 9.78
C LEU A 34 5.97 -0.33 11.05
N ASN A 35 6.07 0.35 12.18
CA ASN A 35 6.15 -0.28 13.49
C ASN A 35 4.89 0.02 14.31
N GLU A 36 4.49 -0.93 15.13
CA GLU A 36 3.44 -0.73 16.12
C GLU A 36 3.94 0.24 17.19
N ALA A 37 3.24 1.36 17.37
CA ALA A 37 3.67 2.44 18.26
C ALA A 37 3.85 1.98 19.72
N ALA A 38 3.02 1.04 20.20
CA ALA A 38 3.04 0.58 21.57
C ALA A 38 4.18 -0.41 21.88
N THR A 39 4.55 -1.25 20.91
CA THR A 39 5.46 -2.38 21.15
C THR A 39 6.77 -2.27 20.37
N GLY A 40 6.85 -1.38 19.38
CA GLY A 40 7.93 -1.32 18.41
C GLY A 40 7.96 -2.51 17.44
N LYS A 41 6.98 -3.42 17.51
CA LYS A 41 6.92 -4.59 16.63
C LYS A 41 6.72 -4.15 15.18
N ARG A 42 7.55 -4.68 14.28
CA ARG A 42 7.41 -4.45 12.85
C ARG A 42 6.10 -5.04 12.31
N ILE A 43 5.27 -4.18 11.74
CA ILE A 43 4.00 -4.52 11.08
C ILE A 43 4.24 -4.79 9.60
N TRP A 44 5.07 -3.96 8.96
CA TRP A 44 5.33 -4.01 7.53
C TRP A 44 6.71 -3.43 7.20
N VAL A 45 7.28 -3.86 6.09
CA VAL A 45 8.51 -3.31 5.50
C VAL A 45 8.33 -3.22 3.99
N ALA A 46 8.75 -2.12 3.40
CA ALA A 46 8.80 -1.96 1.95
C ALA A 46 9.80 -2.96 1.37
N ASP A 47 9.43 -3.59 0.26
CA ASP A 47 10.42 -4.29 -0.55
C ASP A 47 11.33 -3.24 -1.19
N SER A 48 12.62 -3.37 -0.98
CA SER A 48 13.64 -2.48 -1.55
C SER A 48 14.52 -3.18 -2.59
N SER A 49 14.21 -4.44 -2.92
CA SER A 49 14.97 -5.28 -3.85
C SER A 49 16.49 -5.28 -3.57
N GLY A 50 16.88 -5.09 -2.31
CA GLY A 50 18.29 -5.01 -1.88
C GLY A 50 19.03 -3.73 -2.26
N THR A 51 18.39 -2.78 -2.94
CA THR A 51 19.01 -1.50 -3.34
C THR A 51 18.88 -0.40 -2.29
N GLY A 52 17.98 -0.60 -1.32
CA GLY A 52 17.71 0.32 -0.23
C GLY A 52 16.84 1.52 -0.65
N VAL A 53 15.89 1.87 0.21
CA VAL A 53 15.11 3.10 0.07
C VAL A 53 16.01 4.28 0.44
N ALA A 54 16.06 5.30 -0.43
CA ALA A 54 16.79 6.53 -0.20
C ALA A 54 15.86 7.71 0.09
N HIS A 55 14.69 7.74 -0.55
CA HIS A 55 13.71 8.80 -0.36
C HIS A 55 12.28 8.30 -0.58
N ALA A 56 11.34 9.08 -0.08
CA ALA A 56 9.91 8.87 -0.22
C ALA A 56 9.26 10.18 -0.69
N ALA A 57 8.30 10.11 -1.61
CA ALA A 57 7.61 11.28 -2.14
C ALA A 57 6.13 10.98 -2.36
N VAL A 58 5.29 12.01 -2.21
CA VAL A 58 3.94 12.02 -2.75
C VAL A 58 4.01 12.84 -4.03
N LEU A 59 3.73 12.21 -5.17
CA LEU A 59 3.71 12.87 -6.46
C LEU A 59 2.45 13.73 -6.61
N ASP A 60 2.43 14.65 -7.57
CA ASP A 60 1.25 15.47 -7.88
C ASP A 60 0.04 14.63 -8.34
N THR A 61 0.29 13.39 -8.77
CA THR A 61 -0.74 12.39 -9.08
C THR A 61 -1.40 11.82 -7.81
N GLY A 62 -0.84 12.07 -6.63
CA GLY A 62 -1.25 11.45 -5.37
C GLY A 62 -0.57 10.11 -5.08
N ASN A 63 0.25 9.59 -6.01
CA ASN A 63 0.99 8.36 -5.80
C ASN A 63 2.10 8.57 -4.75
N PHE A 64 2.08 7.76 -3.68
CA PHE A 64 3.19 7.67 -2.73
C PHE A 64 4.22 6.66 -3.25
N VAL A 65 5.45 7.12 -3.44
CA VAL A 65 6.55 6.35 -4.02
C VAL A 65 7.71 6.26 -3.03
N LEU A 66 8.30 5.06 -2.94
CA LEU A 66 9.59 4.81 -2.32
C LEU A 66 10.62 4.56 -3.42
N ALA A 67 11.75 5.25 -3.38
CA ALA A 67 12.76 5.17 -4.44
C ALA A 67 14.18 5.04 -3.89
N ASN A 68 15.06 4.42 -4.68
CA ASN A 68 16.49 4.32 -4.37
C ASN A 68 17.25 5.60 -4.75
N LEU A 69 18.58 5.61 -4.56
CA LEU A 69 19.43 6.73 -4.97
C LEU A 69 19.43 6.98 -6.49
N GLU A 70 19.13 5.92 -7.25
CA GLU A 70 18.85 5.85 -8.69
C GLU A 70 17.65 6.70 -9.16
N SER A 71 16.79 7.12 -8.22
CA SER A 71 15.40 7.52 -8.48
C SER A 71 14.55 6.43 -9.15
N ILE A 72 14.98 5.17 -9.04
CA ILE A 72 14.20 4.01 -9.45
C ILE A 72 13.15 3.75 -8.39
N SER A 73 11.90 3.64 -8.82
CA SER A 73 10.76 3.29 -7.99
C SER A 73 10.90 1.85 -7.49
N LEU A 74 10.88 1.68 -6.17
CA LEU A 74 10.97 0.39 -5.49
C LEU A 74 9.60 -0.11 -5.03
N TRP A 75 8.69 0.82 -4.74
CA TRP A 75 7.34 0.54 -4.30
C TRP A 75 6.45 1.75 -4.55
N GLU A 76 5.22 1.51 -5.00
CA GLU A 76 4.23 2.54 -5.28
C GLU A 76 2.88 2.21 -4.66
N SER A 77 2.18 3.23 -4.19
CA SER A 77 0.83 3.04 -3.62
C SER A 77 -0.20 2.62 -4.66
N PHE A 78 -0.05 3.05 -5.91
CA PHE A 78 -0.98 2.72 -7.00
C PHE A 78 -0.88 1.26 -7.45
N ASP A 79 0.22 0.56 -7.12
CA ASP A 79 0.32 -0.89 -7.35
C ASP A 79 -0.50 -1.70 -6.33
N GLN A 80 -1.04 -1.05 -5.30
CA GLN A 80 -1.81 -1.67 -4.21
C GLN A 80 -3.14 -0.94 -3.97
N PRO A 81 -4.02 -0.90 -4.99
CA PRO A 81 -5.29 -0.17 -4.89
C PRO A 81 -6.17 -0.74 -3.77
N THR A 82 -6.93 0.12 -3.09
CA THR A 82 -7.79 -0.29 -1.96
C THR A 82 -9.27 -0.16 -2.26
N ASP A 83 -9.92 0.86 -1.72
CA ASP A 83 -11.37 1.11 -1.82
C ASP A 83 -11.68 2.43 -2.54
N THR A 84 -10.65 3.10 -3.04
CA THR A 84 -10.71 4.39 -3.74
C THR A 84 -9.86 4.32 -5.00
N ILE A 85 -10.38 4.81 -6.11
CA ILE A 85 -9.64 4.96 -7.38
C ILE A 85 -9.29 6.43 -7.56
N PHE A 86 -8.03 6.73 -7.80
CA PHE A 86 -7.60 8.10 -8.11
C PHE A 86 -7.72 8.40 -9.61
N PRO A 87 -8.01 9.66 -10.02
CA PRO A 87 -8.14 10.00 -11.45
C PRO A 87 -6.93 9.66 -12.32
N THR A 88 -5.74 9.61 -11.73
CA THR A 88 -4.46 9.30 -12.40
C THR A 88 -3.98 7.88 -12.15
N GLU A 89 -4.76 7.06 -11.45
CA GLU A 89 -4.43 5.67 -11.14
C GLU A 89 -4.90 4.76 -12.27
N SER A 90 -4.00 3.89 -12.73
CA SER A 90 -4.32 2.86 -13.72
C SER A 90 -4.62 1.55 -13.00
N LEU A 91 -5.80 0.99 -13.25
CA LEU A 91 -6.14 -0.33 -12.73
C LEU A 91 -5.73 -1.41 -13.72
N ASN A 92 -5.09 -2.46 -13.21
CA ASN A 92 -4.82 -3.65 -14.00
C ASN A 92 -6.12 -4.42 -14.24
N GLN A 93 -6.18 -5.13 -15.35
CA GLN A 93 -7.25 -6.10 -15.56
C GLN A 93 -7.24 -7.13 -14.43
N GLU A 94 -8.43 -7.61 -14.07
CA GLU A 94 -8.67 -8.54 -12.97
C GLU A 94 -8.44 -7.95 -11.57
N THR A 95 -8.22 -6.63 -11.46
CA THR A 95 -8.24 -5.94 -10.16
C THR A 95 -9.63 -6.01 -9.54
N ILE A 96 -9.66 -6.37 -8.25
CA ILE A 96 -10.86 -6.38 -7.40
C ILE A 96 -10.64 -5.40 -6.26
N LEU A 97 -11.47 -4.36 -6.20
CA LEU A 97 -11.53 -3.40 -5.11
C LEU A 97 -12.63 -3.80 -4.14
N PHE A 98 -12.37 -3.65 -2.85
CA PHE A 98 -13.35 -3.93 -1.81
C PHE A 98 -13.67 -2.63 -1.09
N ALA A 99 -14.95 -2.26 -1.02
CA ALA A 99 -15.37 -1.15 -0.17
C ALA A 99 -14.95 -1.42 1.29
N ARG A 100 -14.63 -0.37 2.05
CA ARG A 100 -14.37 -0.53 3.49
C ARG A 100 -15.58 -1.10 4.24
N TYR A 101 -15.32 -1.87 5.29
CA TYR A 101 -16.37 -2.49 6.12
C TYR A 101 -17.23 -1.44 6.83
N LYS A 102 -16.60 -0.41 7.38
CA LYS A 102 -17.24 0.77 8.01
C LYS A 102 -16.32 1.99 7.84
N GLU A 103 -16.86 3.18 8.07
CA GLU A 103 -16.09 4.44 8.01
C GLU A 103 -14.81 4.40 8.88
N THR A 104 -14.89 3.82 10.08
CA THR A 104 -13.75 3.66 10.99
C THR A 104 -13.01 2.33 10.85
N THR A 105 -13.53 1.38 10.07
CA THR A 105 -12.98 0.02 9.95
C THR A 105 -12.52 -0.25 8.52
N HIS A 106 -11.21 -0.19 8.33
CA HIS A 106 -10.53 -0.25 7.04
C HIS A 106 -10.24 -1.68 6.58
N SER A 107 -11.06 -2.64 7.00
CA SER A 107 -11.04 -4.01 6.51
C SER A 107 -12.00 -4.17 5.33
N ARG A 108 -11.86 -5.27 4.58
CA ARG A 108 -12.76 -5.64 3.48
C ARG A 108 -14.23 -5.62 3.91
N GLY A 109 -15.04 -4.86 3.19
CA GLY A 109 -16.49 -4.81 3.30
C GLY A 109 -17.18 -5.83 2.40
N ARG A 110 -18.48 -5.61 2.17
CA ARG A 110 -19.34 -6.54 1.42
C ARG A 110 -19.60 -6.14 -0.03
N PHE A 111 -19.16 -4.95 -0.42
CA PHE A 111 -19.29 -4.46 -1.79
C PHE A 111 -17.93 -4.53 -2.47
N GLN A 112 -17.93 -4.94 -3.72
CA GLN A 112 -16.72 -5.04 -4.52
C GLN A 112 -16.92 -4.38 -5.88
N LEU A 113 -15.83 -3.93 -6.49
CA LEU A 113 -15.79 -3.48 -7.86
C LEU A 113 -14.69 -4.28 -8.57
N THR A 114 -15.04 -4.96 -9.65
CA THR A 114 -14.10 -5.78 -10.42
C THR A 114 -13.90 -5.20 -11.80
N LEU A 115 -12.64 -4.96 -12.19
CA LEU A 115 -12.27 -4.74 -13.60
C LEU A 115 -12.02 -6.10 -14.24
N GLN A 116 -12.94 -6.56 -15.09
CA GLN A 116 -12.83 -7.85 -15.75
C GLN A 116 -11.80 -7.81 -16.90
N ARG A 117 -11.34 -8.99 -17.34
CA ARG A 117 -10.35 -9.12 -18.43
C ARG A 117 -10.86 -8.55 -19.77
N ASP A 118 -12.17 -8.50 -19.97
CA ASP A 118 -12.81 -7.92 -21.15
C ASP A 118 -12.91 -6.38 -21.09
N GLY A 119 -12.45 -5.75 -20.01
CA GLY A 119 -12.50 -4.31 -19.79
C GLY A 119 -13.78 -3.80 -19.13
N ASN A 120 -14.71 -4.69 -18.74
CA ASN A 120 -15.94 -4.29 -18.06
C ASN A 120 -15.74 -4.08 -16.55
N PHE A 121 -16.38 -3.05 -16.00
CA PHE A 121 -16.51 -2.86 -14.56
C PHE A 121 -17.81 -3.50 -14.05
N VAL A 122 -17.70 -4.34 -13.02
CA VAL A 122 -18.84 -5.04 -12.40
C VAL A 122 -18.88 -4.76 -10.90
N LEU A 123 -20.06 -4.39 -10.37
CA LEU A 123 -20.35 -4.07 -8.97
C LEU A 123 -21.12 -5.20 -8.26
#